data_AF-A0A0R3SHT4-F1
#
_entry.id   AF-A0A0R3SHT4-F1
#
_cell.length_a   1.000
_cell.length_b   1.000
_cell.length_c   1.000
_cell.angle_alpha   90.00
_cell.angle_beta   90.00
_cell.angle_gamma   90.00
#
_symmetry.space_group_name_H-M   'P 1'
#
loop_
_entity.id
_entity.type
_entity.pdbx_description
1 polymer ?
#
loop_
_entity_poly.entity_id
_entity_poly.type
_entity_poly.pdbx_seq_one_letter_code
_entity_poly.pdbx_strand_id
1 'polypeptide(L)'
;MSLTARRCWKCLKLNEFPSKSVGHIPRNEDDVVFMRRPNIFCRNVNKECFDRIQSVIDQTRYIVYLLSELNWKNDVWQRSASLLILSECSLIENHSDEILKVSSDRIDAETLVSVFELMEISYAEENPIPATSEILLSLKPTDTAYTEKWDGLAKLLTDEIKARVDVVSSGNNEHSFSFSDYLSALNDNTKLGRNVFWADVLPSSFTIGKSILPKLPKQSGLVLISAVQTAGIGRGNNQWISPRGMACFTLHFDLPLLVSEPSCELSQVLTWIQHLSSIAVVQTLNELLYQYSNGNELYVEMKIKWPNDVYAIDKKTNIGSKIAGVMSTASLSDTTKAKCLLGIGINVANLFPTTCLHEIIQRCYANKNVEMPSVATVIGRTICHLENLIGQLERGDMKDIKKLYTQSWMHSGQRIKAMCKDEFVECAILGVDDFGYLKAMTVENGESVTLLPDGNLIDMASRTVISRKD
;
A
#
# COMPACT_ATOMS: atom_id res chain seq x y z
N MET A 1 -32.91 -14.09 -18.94
CA MET A 1 -31.47 -14.45 -19.05
C MET A 1 -31.14 -14.82 -20.49
N SER A 2 -30.19 -14.14 -21.12
CA SER A 2 -29.65 -14.54 -22.43
C SER A 2 -28.95 -15.90 -22.33
N LEU A 3 -28.87 -16.63 -23.45
CA LEU A 3 -28.19 -17.94 -23.52
C LEU A 3 -26.72 -17.85 -23.07
N THR A 4 -26.10 -16.68 -23.28
CA THR A 4 -24.73 -16.34 -22.86
C THR A 4 -24.61 -16.20 -21.34
N ALA A 5 -25.53 -15.49 -20.68
CA ALA A 5 -25.57 -15.40 -19.21
C ALA A 5 -25.70 -16.78 -18.54
N ARG A 6 -26.50 -17.69 -19.13
CA ARG A 6 -26.62 -19.07 -18.66
C ARG A 6 -25.34 -19.91 -18.86
N ARG A 7 -24.52 -19.58 -19.87
CA ARG A 7 -23.23 -20.26 -20.10
C ARG A 7 -22.16 -19.79 -19.11
N CYS A 8 -22.13 -18.50 -18.78
CA CYS A 8 -21.21 -17.94 -17.80
C CYS A 8 -21.41 -18.54 -16.39
N TRP A 9 -22.65 -18.72 -15.93
CA TRP A 9 -22.94 -19.44 -14.67
C TRP A 9 -22.43 -20.90 -14.68
N LYS A 10 -22.64 -21.65 -15.77
CA LYS A 10 -22.25 -23.08 -15.87
C LYS A 10 -20.74 -23.33 -15.79
N CYS A 11 -19.90 -22.30 -15.95
CA CYS A 11 -18.45 -22.39 -15.83
C CYS A 11 -17.94 -22.38 -14.37
N LEU A 12 -18.83 -22.17 -13.39
CA LEU A 12 -18.51 -22.26 -11.97
C LEU A 12 -18.47 -23.72 -11.53
N LYS A 13 -17.26 -24.30 -11.48
CA LYS A 13 -17.03 -25.51 -10.67
C LYS A 13 -17.08 -25.11 -9.20
N LEU A 14 -18.28 -25.11 -8.61
CA LEU A 14 -18.53 -24.85 -7.19
C LEU A 14 -17.66 -25.74 -6.25
N ASN A 15 -17.18 -26.88 -6.77
CA ASN A 15 -16.35 -27.85 -6.06
C ASN A 15 -14.89 -27.39 -5.87
N GLU A 16 -14.45 -26.32 -6.55
CA GLU A 16 -13.10 -25.73 -6.39
C GLU A 16 -13.06 -24.65 -5.29
N PHE A 17 -14.23 -24.28 -4.74
CA PHE A 17 -14.32 -23.54 -3.49
C PHE A 17 -14.37 -24.57 -2.34
N PRO A 18 -13.60 -24.40 -1.25
CA PRO A 18 -13.67 -25.32 -0.12
C PRO A 18 -15.02 -25.15 0.59
N SER A 19 -16.07 -25.77 0.06
CA SER A 19 -17.24 -26.15 0.82
C SER A 19 -16.92 -27.49 1.48
N LYS A 20 -16.72 -27.49 2.80
CA LYS A 20 -16.91 -28.74 3.54
C LYS A 20 -18.39 -29.06 3.45
N SER A 21 -18.71 -30.24 2.95
CA SER A 21 -20.06 -30.78 2.84
C SER A 21 -20.76 -30.74 4.20
N VAL A 22 -21.91 -30.06 4.27
CA VAL A 22 -22.83 -30.16 5.39
C VAL A 22 -23.58 -31.49 5.26
N GLY A 23 -23.20 -32.47 6.08
CA GLY A 23 -24.07 -33.59 6.42
C GLY A 23 -24.97 -33.20 7.60
N HIS A 24 -26.25 -33.53 7.50
CA HIS A 24 -27.30 -33.24 8.48
C HIS A 24 -26.93 -33.53 9.95
N ILE A 25 -26.85 -32.49 10.80
CA ILE A 25 -27.01 -32.56 12.27
C ILE A 25 -27.64 -31.23 12.76
N PRO A 26 -28.55 -31.22 13.77
CA PRO A 26 -29.36 -30.05 14.15
C PRO A 26 -28.55 -28.94 14.86
N ARG A 27 -28.98 -27.68 14.66
CA ARG A 27 -28.35 -26.42 15.12
C ARG A 27 -28.37 -26.23 16.66
N ASN A 28 -27.36 -25.57 17.23
CA ASN A 28 -27.47 -24.89 18.54
C ASN A 28 -26.74 -23.51 18.54
N GLU A 29 -27.53 -22.45 18.69
CA GLU A 29 -27.31 -21.05 19.16
C GLU A 29 -26.00 -20.24 18.95
N ASP A 30 -24.91 -20.76 18.41
CA ASP A 30 -23.73 -19.94 18.03
C ASP A 30 -23.70 -19.71 16.52
N ASP A 31 -24.64 -18.89 16.04
CA ASP A 31 -24.70 -18.47 14.63
C ASP A 31 -23.50 -17.58 14.26
N VAL A 32 -22.43 -18.19 13.76
CA VAL A 32 -21.40 -17.48 13.00
C VAL A 32 -21.96 -17.16 11.62
N VAL A 33 -22.58 -15.99 11.50
CA VAL A 33 -23.02 -15.42 10.22
C VAL A 33 -21.77 -15.00 9.42
N PHE A 34 -21.40 -15.80 8.41
CA PHE A 34 -20.39 -15.39 7.43
C PHE A 34 -21.04 -14.54 6.33
N MET A 35 -20.84 -13.22 6.40
CA MET A 35 -21.16 -12.28 5.32
C MET A 35 -19.94 -12.16 4.39
N ARG A 36 -19.97 -12.73 3.18
CA ARG A 36 -18.95 -12.50 2.14
C ARG A 36 -19.59 -11.73 0.97
N ARG A 37 -19.48 -10.38 0.98
CA ARG A 37 -19.74 -9.51 -0.18
C ARG A 37 -18.62 -9.62 -1.23
N PRO A 38 -18.79 -9.12 -2.48
CA PRO A 38 -18.16 -9.74 -3.63
C PRO A 38 -16.83 -9.07 -4.03
N ASN A 39 -15.87 -9.92 -4.41
CA ASN A 39 -14.77 -9.59 -5.31
C ASN A 39 -15.08 -10.29 -6.64
N ILE A 40 -15.22 -9.55 -7.73
CA ILE A 40 -15.45 -10.16 -9.05
C ILE A 40 -14.11 -10.41 -9.73
N PHE A 41 -13.93 -11.67 -10.17
CA PHE A 41 -12.71 -12.14 -10.82
C PHE A 41 -12.97 -12.59 -12.26
N CYS A 42 -13.18 -11.66 -13.20
CA CYS A 42 -13.32 -11.98 -14.63
C CYS A 42 -11.96 -12.19 -15.32
N ARG A 43 -11.93 -12.85 -16.48
CA ARG A 43 -10.66 -13.27 -17.13
C ARG A 43 -10.54 -12.90 -18.59
N ASN A 44 -9.30 -13.04 -19.10
CA ASN A 44 -8.93 -12.88 -20.51
C ASN A 44 -9.22 -11.47 -21.08
N VAL A 45 -9.40 -10.48 -20.19
CA VAL A 45 -9.73 -9.08 -20.48
C VAL A 45 -8.53 -8.38 -21.10
N ASN A 46 -8.69 -7.82 -22.30
CA ASN A 46 -7.67 -7.00 -22.95
C ASN A 46 -7.78 -5.53 -22.47
N LYS A 47 -6.79 -4.69 -22.82
CA LYS A 47 -6.76 -3.29 -22.41
C LYS A 47 -8.01 -2.51 -22.87
N GLU A 48 -8.45 -2.70 -24.11
CA GLU A 48 -9.65 -2.04 -24.66
C GLU A 48 -10.91 -2.39 -23.85
N CYS A 49 -11.09 -3.66 -23.49
CA CYS A 49 -12.18 -4.11 -22.65
C CYS A 49 -12.07 -3.56 -21.22
N PHE A 50 -10.86 -3.49 -20.66
CA PHE A 50 -10.62 -2.88 -19.36
C PHE A 50 -10.98 -1.38 -19.38
N ASP A 51 -10.48 -0.63 -20.35
CA ASP A 51 -10.75 0.81 -20.51
C ASP A 51 -12.27 1.04 -20.65
N ARG A 52 -12.97 0.18 -21.40
CA ARG A 52 -14.44 0.23 -21.53
C ARG A 52 -15.14 -0.06 -20.20
N ILE A 53 -14.75 -1.11 -19.47
CA ILE A 53 -15.33 -1.44 -18.15
C ILE A 53 -15.11 -0.29 -17.17
N GLN A 54 -13.90 0.26 -17.12
CA GLN A 54 -13.56 1.38 -16.24
C GLN A 54 -14.38 2.63 -16.56
N SER A 55 -14.69 2.86 -17.84
CA SER A 55 -15.55 3.97 -18.28
C SER A 55 -17.02 3.81 -17.91
N VAL A 56 -17.48 2.58 -17.65
CA VAL A 56 -18.91 2.27 -17.50
C VAL A 56 -19.27 2.04 -16.02
N ILE A 57 -18.36 1.48 -15.24
CA ILE A 57 -18.55 1.23 -13.81
C ILE A 57 -18.42 2.52 -13.00
N ASP A 58 -19.34 2.72 -12.05
CA ASP A 58 -19.25 3.80 -11.05
C ASP A 58 -18.00 3.63 -10.16
N GLN A 59 -16.96 4.41 -10.46
CA GLN A 59 -15.67 4.39 -9.76
C GLN A 59 -15.76 4.89 -8.30
N THR A 60 -16.89 5.49 -7.91
CA THR A 60 -17.12 5.90 -6.51
C THR A 60 -17.57 4.71 -5.64
N ARG A 61 -18.06 3.63 -6.25
CA ARG A 61 -18.56 2.42 -5.58
C ARG A 61 -17.70 1.19 -5.82
N TYR A 62 -17.03 1.13 -6.97
CA TYR A 62 -16.25 -0.02 -7.38
C TYR A 62 -14.91 0.41 -7.98
N ILE A 63 -13.84 -0.27 -7.61
CA ILE A 63 -12.50 -0.04 -8.16
C ILE A 63 -12.12 -1.22 -9.02
N VAL A 64 -11.72 -0.94 -10.26
CA VAL A 64 -11.36 -1.96 -11.25
C VAL A 64 -9.84 -1.96 -11.44
N TYR A 65 -9.20 -3.10 -11.19
CA TYR A 65 -7.76 -3.30 -11.41
C TYR A 65 -7.50 -4.28 -12.55
N LEU A 66 -6.59 -3.89 -13.45
CA LEU A 66 -5.99 -4.80 -14.44
C LEU A 66 -4.67 -5.35 -13.91
N LEU A 67 -4.68 -6.57 -13.35
CA LEU A 67 -3.49 -7.20 -12.79
C LEU A 67 -2.73 -8.01 -13.86
N SER A 68 -1.39 -7.95 -13.82
CA SER A 68 -0.54 -8.83 -14.64
C SER A 68 -0.56 -10.28 -14.16
N GLU A 69 -0.22 -11.23 -15.03
CA GLU A 69 -0.07 -12.66 -14.69
C GLU A 69 0.88 -12.88 -13.49
N LEU A 70 1.98 -12.12 -13.44
CA LEU A 70 2.96 -12.18 -12.35
C LEU A 70 2.41 -11.59 -11.04
N ASN A 71 1.69 -10.46 -11.13
CA ASN A 71 1.10 -9.80 -9.96
C ASN A 71 0.05 -10.66 -9.25
N TRP A 72 -0.64 -11.56 -9.95
CA TRP A 72 -1.43 -12.56 -9.24
C TRP A 72 -0.55 -13.64 -8.58
N LYS A 73 0.40 -14.23 -9.31
CA LYS A 73 1.11 -15.45 -8.87
C LYS A 73 1.95 -15.27 -7.59
N ASN A 74 2.36 -14.05 -7.22
CA ASN A 74 3.26 -13.77 -6.08
C ASN A 74 2.61 -13.85 -4.67
N ASP A 75 1.79 -14.87 -4.39
CA ASP A 75 1.43 -15.35 -3.04
C ASP A 75 0.78 -14.39 -2.01
N VAL A 76 0.36 -13.17 -2.40
CA VAL A 76 -0.63 -12.40 -1.61
C VAL A 76 -2.06 -12.77 -2.02
N TRP A 77 -2.21 -13.41 -3.17
CA TRP A 77 -3.49 -13.74 -3.78
C TRP A 77 -3.51 -15.25 -4.11
N GLN A 78 -3.97 -16.08 -3.17
CA GLN A 78 -4.01 -17.53 -3.42
C GLN A 78 -5.05 -17.87 -4.51
N ARG A 79 -4.51 -18.16 -5.71
CA ARG A 79 -5.06 -18.99 -6.80
C ARG A 79 -6.38 -18.55 -7.50
N SER A 80 -6.43 -17.38 -8.15
CA SER A 80 -7.27 -17.11 -9.35
C SER A 80 -6.94 -15.79 -10.08
N ALA A 81 -6.01 -15.80 -11.04
CA ALA A 81 -5.53 -14.58 -11.75
C ALA A 81 -6.53 -13.92 -12.71
N SER A 82 -6.23 -12.66 -13.10
CA SER A 82 -6.96 -11.71 -13.98
C SER A 82 -7.69 -10.57 -13.24
N LEU A 83 -8.86 -10.11 -13.73
CA LEU A 83 -9.52 -8.85 -13.35
C LEU A 83 -9.91 -8.88 -11.87
N LEU A 84 -9.63 -7.80 -11.13
CA LEU A 84 -10.11 -7.65 -9.76
C LEU A 84 -11.02 -6.42 -9.71
N ILE A 85 -12.29 -6.62 -9.39
CA ILE A 85 -13.23 -5.54 -9.07
C ILE A 85 -13.48 -5.58 -7.56
N LEU A 86 -13.12 -4.51 -6.87
CA LEU A 86 -13.37 -4.32 -5.45
C LEU A 86 -14.61 -3.42 -5.29
N SER A 87 -15.59 -3.84 -4.49
CA SER A 87 -16.69 -2.98 -4.04
C SER A 87 -16.35 -2.29 -2.72
N GLU A 88 -16.81 -1.06 -2.49
CA GLU A 88 -16.61 -0.34 -1.21
C GLU A 88 -17.85 -0.37 -0.28
N CYS A 89 -18.92 -1.09 -0.67
CA CYS A 89 -20.27 -0.86 -0.16
C CYS A 89 -20.62 -1.60 1.16
N SER A 90 -20.16 -1.09 2.31
CA SER A 90 -20.78 -1.37 3.63
C SER A 90 -21.77 -0.23 3.97
N LEU A 91 -23.04 -0.39 4.33
CA LEU A 91 -23.82 -1.41 5.07
C LEU A 91 -25.27 -1.45 4.52
N ILE A 92 -25.98 -2.57 4.73
CA ILE A 92 -27.44 -2.82 4.47
C ILE A 92 -27.77 -3.02 2.97
N GLU A 93 -28.56 -3.99 2.47
CA GLU A 93 -29.10 -5.30 2.88
C GLU A 93 -29.24 -6.12 1.57
N ASN A 94 -29.20 -7.46 1.65
CA ASN A 94 -29.62 -8.43 0.62
C ASN A 94 -29.36 -8.11 -0.86
N HIS A 95 -28.19 -8.47 -1.38
CA HIS A 95 -28.07 -8.90 -2.77
C HIS A 95 -27.22 -10.17 -2.82
N SER A 96 -27.68 -11.18 -3.55
CA SER A 96 -27.03 -12.47 -3.72
C SER A 96 -25.68 -12.29 -4.41
N ASP A 97 -24.59 -12.64 -3.73
CA ASP A 97 -23.22 -12.45 -4.22
C ASP A 97 -22.79 -13.61 -5.15
N GLU A 98 -22.66 -13.34 -6.45
CA GLU A 98 -21.98 -14.23 -7.41
C GLU A 98 -20.48 -13.94 -7.47
N ILE A 99 -19.66 -15.00 -7.42
CA ILE A 99 -18.30 -14.98 -7.96
C ILE A 99 -18.38 -15.58 -9.36
N LEU A 100 -17.95 -14.85 -10.39
CA LEU A 100 -18.02 -15.29 -11.78
C LEU A 100 -16.63 -15.67 -12.30
N LYS A 101 -16.39 -16.96 -12.53
CA LYS A 101 -15.17 -17.51 -13.16
C LYS A 101 -15.45 -17.77 -14.62
N VAL A 102 -15.15 -16.80 -15.48
CA VAL A 102 -15.27 -16.99 -16.93
C VAL A 102 -13.95 -17.51 -17.49
N SER A 103 -13.93 -18.75 -17.98
CA SER A 103 -12.75 -19.32 -18.65
C SER A 103 -13.17 -20.16 -19.86
N SER A 104 -12.93 -19.62 -21.05
CA SER A 104 -12.89 -20.37 -22.32
C SER A 104 -12.21 -19.50 -23.40
N ASP A 105 -12.84 -18.38 -23.71
CA ASP A 105 -12.56 -17.54 -24.89
C ASP A 105 -11.99 -16.16 -24.50
N ARG A 106 -11.89 -15.24 -25.46
CA ARG A 106 -11.85 -13.78 -25.18
C ARG A 106 -13.27 -13.32 -24.90
N ILE A 107 -13.47 -12.62 -23.79
CA ILE A 107 -14.75 -11.98 -23.47
C ILE A 107 -14.69 -10.54 -23.97
N ASP A 108 -15.66 -10.13 -24.78
CA ASP A 108 -15.79 -8.74 -25.19
C ASP A 108 -16.38 -7.86 -24.07
N ALA A 109 -16.20 -6.55 -24.21
CA ALA A 109 -16.64 -5.59 -23.22
C ALA A 109 -18.17 -5.57 -23.04
N GLU A 110 -18.92 -5.78 -24.13
CA GLU A 110 -20.39 -5.79 -24.10
C GLU A 110 -20.91 -6.95 -23.25
N THR A 111 -20.33 -8.14 -23.41
CA THR A 111 -20.70 -9.31 -22.60
C THR A 111 -20.42 -9.07 -21.12
N LEU A 112 -19.28 -8.46 -20.76
CA LEU A 112 -18.96 -8.14 -19.37
C LEU A 112 -19.85 -7.03 -18.80
N VAL A 113 -20.15 -6.00 -19.59
CA VAL A 113 -21.10 -4.95 -19.20
C VAL A 113 -22.49 -5.53 -18.96
N SER A 114 -23.03 -6.37 -19.85
CA SER A 114 -24.33 -7.02 -19.62
C SER A 114 -24.34 -7.96 -18.41
N VAL A 115 -23.21 -8.58 -18.07
CA VAL A 115 -23.08 -9.37 -16.84
C VAL A 115 -23.13 -8.47 -15.61
N PHE A 116 -22.42 -7.34 -15.63
CA PHE A 116 -22.47 -6.36 -14.55
C PHE A 116 -23.89 -5.77 -14.38
N GLU A 117 -24.66 -5.63 -15.48
CA GLU A 117 -26.04 -5.12 -15.45
C GLU A 117 -26.94 -6.14 -14.74
N LEU A 118 -26.75 -7.43 -15.07
CA LEU A 118 -27.45 -8.53 -14.40
C LEU A 118 -27.07 -8.66 -12.92
N MET A 119 -25.87 -8.24 -12.54
CA MET A 119 -25.39 -8.22 -11.15
C MET A 119 -25.78 -6.93 -10.41
N GLU A 120 -26.56 -6.05 -11.04
CA GLU A 120 -26.98 -4.76 -10.46
C GLU A 120 -25.80 -3.88 -10.02
N ILE A 121 -24.64 -4.02 -10.68
CA ILE A 121 -23.48 -3.14 -10.44
C ILE A 121 -23.84 -1.73 -10.89
N SER A 122 -23.48 -0.73 -10.09
CA SER A 122 -23.80 0.65 -10.41
C SER A 122 -22.99 1.17 -11.61
N TYR A 123 -23.69 1.87 -12.50
CA TYR A 123 -23.16 2.46 -13.73
C TYR A 123 -22.96 3.96 -13.61
N ALA A 124 -22.06 4.51 -14.42
CA ALA A 124 -22.13 5.91 -14.81
C ALA A 124 -23.41 6.19 -15.63
N GLU A 125 -23.91 7.42 -15.57
CA GLU A 125 -25.05 7.88 -16.38
C GLU A 125 -24.63 8.14 -17.85
N GLU A 126 -25.49 8.78 -18.63
CA GLU A 126 -25.03 9.51 -19.84
C GLU A 126 -24.17 10.75 -19.49
N ASN A 127 -24.01 11.09 -18.19
CA ASN A 127 -23.05 12.10 -17.75
C ASN A 127 -21.64 11.52 -17.89
N PRO A 128 -20.75 12.15 -18.69
CA PRO A 128 -19.40 11.65 -18.87
C PRO A 128 -18.77 11.46 -17.50
N ILE A 129 -18.14 10.29 -17.31
CA ILE A 129 -17.25 10.00 -16.17
C ILE A 129 -16.47 11.30 -15.86
N PRO A 130 -16.57 11.88 -14.66
CA PRO A 130 -15.82 13.10 -14.38
C PRO A 130 -14.33 12.80 -14.54
N ALA A 131 -13.60 13.80 -15.07
CA ALA A 131 -12.20 13.60 -15.40
C ALA A 131 -11.47 13.11 -14.14
N THR A 132 -10.68 12.04 -14.27
CA THR A 132 -10.01 11.44 -13.11
C THR A 132 -9.24 12.54 -12.40
N SER A 133 -9.62 12.83 -11.16
CA SER A 133 -9.21 14.00 -10.37
C SER A 133 -9.56 15.36 -11.00
N GLU A 134 -10.81 15.81 -10.93
CA GLU A 134 -11.11 17.22 -11.26
C GLU A 134 -10.67 18.19 -10.17
N ILE A 135 -10.54 17.72 -8.92
CA ILE A 135 -10.28 18.59 -7.76
C ILE A 135 -9.23 17.96 -6.84
N LEU A 136 -8.18 18.72 -6.55
CA LEU A 136 -7.25 18.49 -5.46
C LEU A 136 -7.64 19.38 -4.29
N LEU A 137 -7.92 18.80 -3.14
CA LEU A 137 -8.15 19.55 -1.92
C LEU A 137 -6.84 19.79 -1.19
N SER A 138 -6.66 20.97 -0.64
CA SER A 138 -5.48 21.31 0.14
C SER A 138 -5.82 22.31 1.23
N LEU A 139 -5.07 22.28 2.33
CA LEU A 139 -5.03 23.40 3.25
C LEU A 139 -4.00 24.40 2.76
N LYS A 140 -4.40 25.65 2.55
CA LYS A 140 -3.44 26.72 2.30
C LYS A 140 -2.69 27.00 3.60
N PRO A 141 -1.36 26.89 3.64
CA PRO A 141 -0.58 27.19 4.83
C PRO A 141 -0.80 28.64 5.27
N THR A 142 -0.77 28.88 6.58
CA THR A 142 -0.84 30.23 7.15
C THR A 142 0.54 30.87 7.31
N ASP A 143 1.58 30.04 7.41
CA ASP A 143 2.97 30.48 7.48
C ASP A 143 3.47 30.90 6.09
N THR A 144 4.06 32.10 6.03
CA THR A 144 4.54 32.73 4.80
C THR A 144 5.57 31.89 4.06
N ALA A 145 6.46 31.19 4.78
CA ALA A 145 7.49 30.36 4.17
C ALA A 145 6.93 29.15 3.42
N TYR A 146 5.83 28.58 3.91
CA TYR A 146 5.14 27.48 3.22
C TYR A 146 4.18 27.99 2.15
N THR A 147 3.60 29.18 2.31
CA THR A 147 2.67 29.79 1.35
C THR A 147 3.30 29.99 -0.03
N GLU A 148 4.52 30.54 -0.10
CA GLU A 148 5.22 30.74 -1.37
C GLU A 148 5.49 29.42 -2.10
N LYS A 149 5.89 28.38 -1.35
CA LYS A 149 6.08 27.03 -1.88
C LYS A 149 4.76 26.44 -2.35
N TRP A 150 3.69 26.64 -1.57
CA TRP A 150 2.37 26.10 -1.84
C TRP A 150 1.80 26.63 -3.16
N ASP A 151 1.87 27.94 -3.44
CA ASP A 151 1.33 28.51 -4.69
C ASP A 151 2.03 27.90 -5.92
N GLY A 152 3.35 27.72 -5.86
CA GLY A 152 4.12 27.05 -6.91
C GLY A 152 3.78 25.56 -7.07
N LEU A 153 3.57 24.85 -5.95
CA LEU A 153 3.16 23.44 -5.94
C LEU A 153 1.75 23.27 -6.49
N ALA A 154 0.80 24.11 -6.09
CA ALA A 154 -0.57 24.09 -6.54
C ALA A 154 -0.66 24.25 -8.05
N LYS A 155 0.10 25.20 -8.62
CA LYS A 155 0.20 25.38 -10.07
C LYS A 155 0.81 24.14 -10.75
N LEU A 156 1.92 23.63 -10.24
CA LEU A 156 2.60 22.47 -10.82
C LEU A 156 1.70 21.23 -10.84
N LEU A 157 0.94 20.99 -9.77
CA LEU A 157 0.00 19.88 -9.67
C LEU A 157 -1.24 20.09 -10.56
N THR A 158 -1.73 21.32 -10.66
CA THR A 158 -2.80 21.69 -11.58
C THR A 158 -2.43 21.33 -13.02
N ASP A 159 -1.21 21.69 -13.43
CA ASP A 159 -0.72 21.44 -14.79
C ASP A 159 -0.48 19.93 -15.04
N GLU A 160 0.08 19.21 -14.06
CA GLU A 160 0.41 17.78 -14.20
C GLU A 160 -0.83 16.88 -14.16
N ILE A 161 -1.72 17.11 -13.20
CA ILE A 161 -2.92 16.27 -12.97
C ILE A 161 -4.06 16.74 -13.87
N LYS A 162 -4.00 17.96 -14.41
CA LYS A 162 -5.10 18.63 -15.14
C LYS A 162 -6.34 18.80 -14.25
N ALA A 163 -6.11 19.08 -12.97
CA ALA A 163 -7.12 19.24 -11.92
C ALA A 163 -7.08 20.65 -11.33
N ARG A 164 -8.21 21.21 -10.88
CA ARG A 164 -8.18 22.44 -10.09
C ARG A 164 -7.76 22.13 -8.65
N VAL A 165 -7.06 23.06 -8.00
CA VAL A 165 -6.75 22.97 -6.57
C VAL A 165 -7.73 23.83 -5.79
N ASP A 166 -8.51 23.20 -4.91
CA ASP A 166 -9.42 23.87 -3.99
C ASP A 166 -8.81 23.95 -2.60
N VAL A 167 -8.85 25.15 -2.04
CA VAL A 167 -8.44 25.38 -0.65
C VAL A 167 -9.63 25.13 0.25
N VAL A 168 -9.49 24.18 1.17
CA VAL A 168 -10.55 23.81 2.13
C VAL A 168 -10.18 24.26 3.55
N SER A 169 -11.17 24.29 4.45
CA SER A 169 -10.94 24.48 5.88
C SER A 169 -10.59 23.15 6.56
N SER A 170 -9.75 23.20 7.60
CA SER A 170 -9.32 21.99 8.32
C SER A 170 -10.47 21.25 9.02
N GLY A 171 -11.53 21.97 9.39
CA GLY A 171 -12.73 21.40 10.04
C GLY A 171 -13.80 20.91 9.07
N ASN A 172 -13.56 20.89 7.75
CA ASN A 172 -14.54 20.36 6.82
C ASN A 172 -14.54 18.82 6.85
N ASN A 173 -15.62 18.22 7.36
CA ASN A 173 -15.81 16.77 7.44
C ASN A 173 -16.60 16.19 6.25
N GLU A 174 -16.87 17.00 5.21
CA GLU A 174 -17.57 16.55 4.00
C GLU A 174 -16.76 15.56 3.15
N HIS A 175 -15.46 15.42 3.42
CA HIS A 175 -14.55 14.57 2.65
C HIS A 175 -14.10 13.36 3.47
N SER A 176 -13.72 12.28 2.79
CA SER A 176 -13.25 11.06 3.48
C SER A 176 -11.87 11.21 4.15
N PHE A 177 -11.25 12.38 4.07
CA PHE A 177 -9.95 12.68 4.66
C PHE A 177 -10.07 13.88 5.61
N SER A 178 -9.84 13.62 6.90
CA SER A 178 -9.84 14.67 7.94
C SER A 178 -8.50 15.40 7.94
N PHE A 179 -8.48 16.62 7.40
CA PHE A 179 -7.30 17.47 7.50
C PHE A 179 -7.00 17.89 8.96
N SER A 180 -8.03 18.02 9.80
CA SER A 180 -7.87 18.27 11.24
C SER A 180 -7.09 17.15 11.93
N ASP A 181 -7.47 15.89 11.70
CA ASP A 181 -6.79 14.73 12.29
C ASP A 181 -5.36 14.62 11.78
N TYR A 182 -5.15 14.88 10.49
CA TYR A 182 -3.82 14.89 9.87
C TYR A 182 -2.90 15.91 10.55
N LEU A 183 -3.36 17.15 10.69
CA LEU A 183 -2.60 18.22 11.32
C LEU A 183 -2.38 17.96 12.82
N SER A 184 -3.38 17.45 13.53
CA SER A 184 -3.23 17.10 14.95
C SER A 184 -2.25 15.94 15.17
N ALA A 185 -2.13 15.03 14.20
CA ALA A 185 -1.17 13.94 14.23
C ALA A 185 0.24 14.37 13.79
N LEU A 186 0.36 15.47 13.03
CA LEU A 186 1.63 16.13 12.73
C LEU A 186 2.05 17.00 13.92
N ASN A 187 2.94 16.49 14.79
CA ASN A 187 3.52 17.26 15.89
C ASN A 187 3.97 18.67 15.44
N ASP A 188 3.82 19.69 16.30
CA ASP A 188 4.14 21.10 15.94
C ASP A 188 5.57 21.30 15.39
N ASN A 189 6.52 20.52 15.90
CA ASN A 189 7.92 20.58 15.47
C ASN A 189 8.18 19.92 14.11
N THR A 190 7.20 19.19 13.56
CA THR A 190 7.38 18.46 12.31
C THR A 190 7.33 19.39 11.11
N LYS A 191 8.34 19.32 10.23
CA LYS A 191 8.49 20.21 9.06
C LYS A 191 8.05 19.52 7.76
N LEU A 192 8.24 18.21 7.66
CA LEU A 192 7.74 17.40 6.55
C LEU A 192 6.21 17.30 6.59
N GLY A 193 5.58 17.20 5.42
CA GLY A 193 4.13 17.04 5.31
C GLY A 193 3.29 18.30 5.51
N ARG A 194 3.90 19.48 5.64
CA ARG A 194 3.15 20.73 5.80
C ARG A 194 2.44 21.21 4.53
N ASN A 195 2.88 20.77 3.35
CA ASN A 195 2.22 21.06 2.08
C ASN A 195 1.42 19.82 1.62
N VAL A 196 0.22 19.67 2.16
CA VAL A 196 -0.66 18.51 1.93
C VAL A 196 -1.62 18.76 0.77
N PHE A 197 -1.68 17.83 -0.17
CA PHE A 197 -2.69 17.79 -1.23
C PHE A 197 -3.36 16.42 -1.19
N TRP A 198 -4.68 16.42 -1.18
CA TRP A 198 -5.50 15.23 -1.14
C TRP A 198 -6.41 15.19 -2.37
N ALA A 199 -6.58 14.03 -2.96
CA ALA A 199 -7.62 13.77 -3.96
C ALA A 199 -8.39 12.51 -3.58
N ASP A 200 -9.66 12.47 -3.95
CA ASP A 200 -10.48 11.29 -3.70
C ASP A 200 -9.99 10.09 -4.53
N VAL A 201 -9.71 10.34 -5.82
CA VAL A 201 -9.19 9.34 -6.75
C VAL A 201 -7.99 9.91 -7.50
N LEU A 202 -6.87 9.18 -7.51
CA LEU A 202 -5.72 9.44 -8.38
C LEU A 202 -5.35 8.19 -9.19
N PRO A 203 -4.66 8.30 -10.32
CA PRO A 203 -4.00 7.15 -10.93
C PRO A 203 -2.94 6.56 -9.99
N SER A 204 -1.98 7.38 -9.55
CA SER A 204 -0.94 7.00 -8.59
C SER A 204 -0.25 8.25 -8.06
N SER A 205 -0.31 8.48 -6.74
CA SER A 205 0.41 9.56 -6.07
C SER A 205 1.92 9.49 -6.32
N PHE A 206 2.50 8.29 -6.35
CA PHE A 206 3.92 8.09 -6.59
C PHE A 206 4.33 8.41 -8.03
N THR A 207 3.51 8.01 -9.01
CA THR A 207 3.79 8.30 -10.44
C THR A 207 3.75 9.79 -10.71
N ILE A 208 2.72 10.48 -10.19
CA ILE A 208 2.60 11.93 -10.26
C ILE A 208 3.78 12.60 -9.54
N GLY A 209 4.10 12.18 -8.31
CA GLY A 209 5.24 12.70 -7.57
C GLY A 209 6.55 12.56 -8.33
N LYS A 210 6.75 11.43 -9.04
CA LYS A 210 7.95 11.15 -9.83
C LYS A 210 8.04 12.05 -11.07
N SER A 211 6.93 12.32 -11.77
CA SER A 211 6.95 13.18 -12.97
C SER A 211 7.26 14.64 -12.62
N ILE A 212 6.82 15.12 -11.46
CA ILE A 212 7.07 16.48 -10.99
C ILE A 212 8.36 16.64 -10.18
N LEU A 213 8.98 15.55 -9.71
CA LEU A 213 10.19 15.57 -8.85
C LEU A 213 11.30 16.52 -9.34
N PRO A 214 11.66 16.56 -10.63
CA PRO A 214 12.69 17.48 -11.12
C PRO A 214 12.30 18.96 -10.93
N LYS A 215 11.00 19.26 -11.02
CA LYS A 215 10.41 20.61 -10.94
C LYS A 215 10.07 21.05 -9.51
N LEU A 216 10.09 20.14 -8.53
CA LEU A 216 9.73 20.47 -7.14
C LEU A 216 10.71 21.51 -6.53
N PRO A 217 10.20 22.50 -5.79
CA PRO A 217 11.05 23.38 -4.98
C PRO A 217 11.86 22.59 -3.95
N LYS A 218 13.03 23.13 -3.57
CA LYS A 218 13.86 22.55 -2.50
C LYS A 218 13.06 22.51 -1.19
N GLN A 219 13.13 21.38 -0.49
CA GLN A 219 12.42 21.13 0.77
C GLN A 219 10.95 21.54 0.65
N SER A 220 10.29 21.12 -0.44
CA SER A 220 8.89 21.46 -0.65
C SER A 220 8.00 20.88 0.45
N GLY A 221 8.42 19.79 1.11
CA GLY A 221 7.61 19.09 2.13
C GLY A 221 6.26 18.62 1.58
N LEU A 222 6.16 18.46 0.25
CA LEU A 222 4.95 18.05 -0.44
C LEU A 222 4.53 16.65 0.02
N VAL A 223 3.26 16.49 0.34
CA VAL A 223 2.62 15.19 0.52
C VAL A 223 1.39 15.11 -0.38
N LEU A 224 1.40 14.14 -1.29
CA LEU A 224 0.26 13.78 -2.11
C LEU A 224 -0.45 12.60 -1.46
N ILE A 225 -1.73 12.76 -1.13
CA ILE A 225 -2.58 11.74 -0.50
C ILE A 225 -3.72 11.41 -1.45
N SER A 226 -4.09 10.14 -1.53
CA SER A 226 -5.26 9.70 -2.27
C SER A 226 -6.10 8.75 -1.43
N ALA A 227 -7.43 8.88 -1.46
CA ALA A 227 -8.29 7.84 -0.89
C ALA A 227 -8.27 6.55 -1.74
N VAL A 228 -8.22 6.68 -3.06
CA VAL A 228 -8.15 5.56 -4.01
C VAL A 228 -7.04 5.78 -5.04
N GLN A 229 -6.31 4.71 -5.40
CA GLN A 229 -5.44 4.72 -6.59
C GLN A 229 -5.84 3.67 -7.62
N THR A 230 -6.21 4.10 -8.83
CA THR A 230 -6.62 3.18 -9.92
C THR A 230 -5.45 2.49 -10.61
N ALA A 231 -4.26 3.08 -10.53
CA ALA A 231 -3.02 2.60 -11.15
C ALA A 231 -1.85 2.61 -10.13
N GLY A 232 -2.12 2.26 -8.87
CA GLY A 232 -1.10 2.17 -7.83
C GLY A 232 0.06 1.24 -8.21
N ILE A 233 1.29 1.72 -8.01
CA ILE A 233 2.52 1.01 -8.40
C ILE A 233 3.24 0.52 -7.14
N GLY A 234 3.87 -0.64 -7.24
CA GLY A 234 4.80 -1.24 -6.30
C GLY A 234 6.16 -1.53 -6.96
N ARG A 235 7.09 -2.12 -6.20
CA ARG A 235 8.46 -2.37 -6.67
C ARG A 235 8.52 -3.37 -7.84
N GLY A 236 9.38 -3.08 -8.82
CA GLY A 236 9.55 -3.85 -10.05
C GLY A 236 8.28 -3.95 -10.88
N ASN A 237 7.56 -2.83 -11.03
CA ASN A 237 6.31 -2.71 -11.79
C ASN A 237 5.16 -3.61 -11.29
N ASN A 238 5.23 -4.05 -10.03
CA ASN A 238 4.10 -4.72 -9.40
C ASN A 238 2.94 -3.73 -9.20
N GLN A 239 1.70 -4.20 -9.24
CA GLN A 239 0.54 -3.37 -8.95
C GLN A 239 0.33 -3.30 -7.44
N TRP A 240 0.14 -2.09 -6.90
CA TRP A 240 -0.29 -1.86 -5.53
C TRP A 240 -1.79 -1.54 -5.50
N ILE A 241 -2.59 -2.49 -5.04
CA ILE A 241 -4.04 -2.33 -4.87
C ILE A 241 -4.28 -1.33 -3.73
N SER A 242 -4.99 -0.24 -4.00
CA SER A 242 -5.13 0.94 -3.14
C SER A 242 -6.62 1.34 -2.98
N PRO A 243 -7.45 0.54 -2.28
CA PRO A 243 -8.85 0.86 -2.06
C PRO A 243 -9.01 1.91 -0.96
N ARG A 244 -10.22 2.49 -0.85
CA ARG A 244 -10.54 3.43 0.21
C ARG A 244 -10.33 2.81 1.59
N GLY A 245 -9.91 3.64 2.53
CA GLY A 245 -9.53 3.20 3.86
C GLY A 245 -8.05 2.79 3.96
N MET A 246 -7.32 2.71 2.86
CA MET A 246 -5.85 2.62 2.89
C MET A 246 -5.22 4.00 3.06
N ALA A 247 -4.18 4.10 3.88
CA ALA A 247 -3.29 5.26 3.89
C ALA A 247 -2.33 5.20 2.70
N CYS A 248 -2.72 5.81 1.57
CA CYS A 248 -1.90 5.93 0.37
C CYS A 248 -1.36 7.36 0.25
N PHE A 249 -0.04 7.53 0.37
CA PHE A 249 0.56 8.84 0.25
C PHE A 249 1.98 8.80 -0.31
N THR A 250 2.39 9.91 -0.92
CA THR A 250 3.75 10.12 -1.43
C THR A 250 4.32 11.41 -0.83
N LEU A 251 5.46 11.30 -0.15
CA LEU A 251 6.18 12.39 0.49
C LEU A 251 7.42 12.77 -0.31
N HIS A 252 7.65 14.08 -0.47
CA HIS A 252 8.91 14.64 -0.96
C HIS A 252 9.71 15.30 0.14
N PHE A 253 11.01 15.01 0.18
CA PHE A 253 11.98 15.67 1.05
C PHE A 253 13.36 15.71 0.39
N ASP A 254 14.23 16.60 0.86
CA ASP A 254 15.61 16.69 0.36
C ASP A 254 16.59 16.18 1.40
N LEU A 255 17.63 15.48 0.96
CA LEU A 255 18.80 15.14 1.78
C LEU A 255 20.02 15.95 1.31
N PRO A 256 20.87 16.45 2.23
CA PRO A 256 22.07 17.18 1.86
C PRO A 256 23.13 16.25 1.21
N LEU A 257 23.77 16.71 0.11
CA LEU A 257 24.89 15.99 -0.54
C LEU A 257 26.26 16.40 0.02
N LEU A 258 26.36 17.63 0.52
CA LEU A 258 27.60 18.26 0.98
C LEU A 258 27.43 18.68 2.43
N VAL A 259 27.61 17.75 3.37
CA VAL A 259 27.93 18.13 4.74
C VAL A 259 29.45 18.10 4.83
N SER A 260 30.06 19.18 5.29
CA SER A 260 31.52 19.33 5.39
C SER A 260 32.21 18.33 6.34
N GLU A 261 31.43 17.49 7.03
CA GLU A 261 31.84 16.31 7.80
C GLU A 261 30.61 15.36 7.88
N PRO A 262 30.35 14.45 6.94
CA PRO A 262 29.23 13.52 7.05
C PRO A 262 29.58 12.37 8.00
N SER A 263 28.73 12.10 8.98
CA SER A 263 28.77 10.88 9.80
C SER A 263 28.05 9.68 9.15
N CYS A 264 27.65 9.82 7.87
CA CYS A 264 27.04 8.81 7.02
C CYS A 264 27.28 9.19 5.53
N GLU A 265 27.73 8.27 4.68
CA GLU A 265 27.89 8.55 3.24
C GLU A 265 26.53 8.77 2.57
N LEU A 266 26.41 9.67 1.58
CA LEU A 266 25.14 9.91 0.90
C LEU A 266 24.53 8.63 0.31
N SER A 267 25.35 7.81 -0.35
CA SER A 267 24.97 6.51 -0.90
C SER A 267 24.29 5.65 0.16
N GLN A 268 24.83 5.66 1.38
CA GLN A 268 24.29 5.01 2.55
C GLN A 268 22.94 5.60 2.95
N VAL A 269 22.84 6.93 3.05
CA VAL A 269 21.58 7.58 3.44
C VAL A 269 20.46 7.22 2.45
N LEU A 270 20.75 7.26 1.14
CA LEU A 270 19.78 6.97 0.09
C LEU A 270 19.26 5.53 0.13
N THR A 271 20.12 4.54 0.36
CA THR A 271 19.69 3.13 0.42
C THR A 271 18.87 2.83 1.67
N TRP A 272 19.06 3.60 2.75
CA TRP A 272 18.32 3.46 4.01
C TRP A 272 16.94 4.12 4.03
N ILE A 273 16.60 5.04 3.10
CA ILE A 273 15.29 5.72 3.10
C ILE A 273 14.12 4.74 3.16
N GLN A 274 14.13 3.69 2.33
CA GLN A 274 13.08 2.66 2.34
C GLN A 274 13.00 1.91 3.68
N HIS A 275 14.15 1.70 4.33
CA HIS A 275 14.24 1.04 5.63
C HIS A 275 13.66 1.93 6.73
N LEU A 276 14.07 3.21 6.78
CA LEU A 276 13.52 4.20 7.72
C LEU A 276 12.00 4.28 7.64
N SER A 277 11.47 4.24 6.42
CA SER A 277 10.03 4.28 6.16
C SER A 277 9.32 3.07 6.74
N SER A 278 9.88 1.87 6.55
CA SER A 278 9.32 0.65 7.16
C SER A 278 9.38 0.66 8.69
N ILE A 279 10.44 1.24 9.29
CA ILE A 279 10.54 1.44 10.74
C ILE A 279 9.46 2.43 11.21
N ALA A 280 9.29 3.55 10.51
CA ALA A 280 8.28 4.56 10.84
C ALA A 280 6.86 3.99 10.82
N VAL A 281 6.56 3.13 9.84
CA VAL A 281 5.27 2.41 9.77
C VAL A 281 5.12 1.46 10.96
N VAL A 282 6.14 0.65 11.27
CA VAL A 282 6.09 -0.26 12.44
C VAL A 282 5.91 0.51 13.75
N GLN A 283 6.62 1.61 13.94
CA GLN A 283 6.48 2.48 15.12
C GLN A 283 5.07 3.05 15.24
N THR A 284 4.52 3.55 14.13
CA THR A 284 3.15 4.10 14.09
C THR A 284 2.10 3.03 14.42
N LEU A 285 2.19 1.86 13.79
CA LEU A 285 1.24 0.77 14.02
C LEU A 285 1.32 0.26 15.46
N ASN A 286 2.52 0.04 15.99
CA ASN A 286 2.70 -0.41 17.37
C ASN A 286 2.22 0.63 18.39
N GLU A 287 2.49 1.92 18.15
CA GLU A 287 2.02 3.01 19.00
C GLU A 287 0.49 3.04 19.08
N LEU A 288 -0.19 2.98 17.94
CA LEU A 288 -1.66 2.95 17.89
C LEU A 288 -2.19 1.66 18.53
N LEU A 289 -1.66 0.50 18.17
CA LEU A 289 -2.09 -0.78 18.75
C LEU A 289 -1.93 -0.82 20.27
N TYR A 290 -0.85 -0.23 20.81
CA TYR A 290 -0.65 -0.12 22.25
C TYR A 290 -1.67 0.79 22.92
N GLN A 291 -2.00 1.93 22.32
CA GLN A 291 -3.06 2.83 22.82
C GLN A 291 -4.41 2.12 22.90
N TYR A 292 -4.73 1.29 21.90
CA TYR A 292 -5.99 0.56 21.85
C TYR A 292 -6.01 -0.74 22.66
N SER A 293 -4.85 -1.34 22.96
CA SER A 293 -4.80 -2.58 23.74
C SER A 293 -5.04 -2.36 25.24
N ASN A 294 -5.02 -1.11 25.72
CA ASN A 294 -5.11 -0.76 27.15
C ASN A 294 -4.10 -1.55 28.01
N GLY A 295 -2.90 -1.81 27.46
CA GLY A 295 -1.84 -2.57 28.12
C GLY A 295 -1.96 -4.09 28.03
N ASN A 296 -3.00 -4.63 27.37
CA ASN A 296 -3.09 -6.06 27.09
C ASN A 296 -2.08 -6.50 26.03
N GLU A 297 -1.68 -7.77 26.10
CA GLU A 297 -0.80 -8.35 25.10
C GLU A 297 -1.49 -8.44 23.74
N LEU A 298 -0.83 -7.89 22.71
CA LEU A 298 -1.28 -8.00 21.33
C LEU A 298 -1.10 -9.43 20.81
N TYR A 299 -2.11 -9.97 20.14
CA TYR A 299 -2.03 -11.28 19.48
C TYR A 299 -1.19 -11.27 18.19
N VAL A 300 -0.89 -10.08 17.67
CA VAL A 300 -0.01 -9.87 16.52
C VAL A 300 1.29 -9.18 16.90
N GLU A 301 2.29 -9.34 16.03
CA GLU A 301 3.52 -8.55 16.04
C GLU A 301 3.74 -7.92 14.66
N MET A 302 4.06 -6.63 14.62
CA MET A 302 4.42 -5.95 13.37
C MET A 302 5.88 -6.26 13.02
N LYS A 303 6.12 -6.89 11.88
CA LYS A 303 7.44 -7.27 11.41
C LYS A 303 7.77 -6.74 10.02
N ILE A 304 9.02 -6.39 9.79
CA ILE A 304 9.55 -5.96 8.50
C ILE A 304 10.06 -7.19 7.74
N LYS A 305 9.51 -7.40 6.54
CA LYS A 305 10.10 -8.25 5.51
C LYS A 305 11.05 -7.38 4.68
N TRP A 306 12.32 -7.77 4.66
CA TRP A 306 13.37 -7.03 3.98
C TRP A 306 13.04 -6.84 2.49
N PRO A 307 13.31 -5.65 1.94
CA PRO A 307 13.90 -4.49 2.63
C PRO A 307 12.86 -3.57 3.29
N ASN A 308 11.58 -3.62 2.91
CA ASN A 308 10.69 -2.50 3.17
C ASN A 308 9.19 -2.83 3.25
N ASP A 309 8.82 -4.11 3.26
CA ASP A 309 7.42 -4.52 3.43
C ASP A 309 7.12 -4.75 4.92
N VAL A 310 5.94 -4.34 5.40
CA VAL A 310 5.52 -4.58 6.79
C VAL A 310 4.41 -5.62 6.81
N TYR A 311 4.52 -6.57 7.74
CA TYR A 311 3.61 -7.68 7.94
C TYR A 311 3.09 -7.68 9.37
N ALA A 312 1.81 -7.99 9.53
CA ALA A 312 1.22 -8.40 10.80
C ALA A 312 1.38 -9.91 10.96
N ILE A 313 2.14 -10.35 11.96
CA ILE A 313 2.39 -11.77 12.25
C ILE A 313 1.51 -12.19 13.41
N ASP A 314 0.62 -13.14 13.20
CA ASP A 314 -0.16 -13.75 14.28
C ASP A 314 0.79 -14.62 15.15
N LYS A 315 0.90 -14.29 16.43
CA LYS A 315 1.86 -14.94 17.34
C LYS A 315 1.57 -16.41 17.61
N LYS A 316 0.31 -16.85 17.45
CA LYS A 316 -0.10 -18.24 17.72
C LYS A 316 0.14 -19.14 16.52
N THR A 317 -0.20 -18.65 15.33
CA THR A 317 -0.13 -19.42 14.08
C THR A 317 1.16 -19.19 13.30
N ASN A 318 1.89 -18.11 13.62
CA ASN A 318 3.05 -17.62 12.88
C ASN A 318 2.76 -17.31 11.39
N ILE A 319 1.48 -17.06 11.06
CA ILE A 319 1.04 -16.66 9.73
C ILE A 319 1.16 -15.13 9.63
N GLY A 320 1.80 -14.67 8.55
CA GLY A 320 2.00 -13.25 8.27
C GLY A 320 1.12 -12.72 7.16
N SER A 321 0.48 -11.59 7.40
CA SER A 321 -0.29 -10.85 6.38
C SER A 321 0.36 -9.50 6.12
N LYS A 322 0.61 -9.17 4.85
CA LYS A 322 1.18 -7.86 4.49
C LYS A 322 0.19 -6.75 4.88
N ILE A 323 0.69 -5.73 5.56
CA ILE A 323 -0.10 -4.58 6.01
C ILE A 323 0.42 -3.25 5.44
N ALA A 324 1.69 -3.19 5.03
CA ALA A 324 2.22 -2.01 4.37
C ALA A 324 3.32 -2.33 3.34
N GLY A 325 3.51 -1.40 2.41
CA GLY A 325 4.59 -1.43 1.42
C GLY A 325 5.13 -0.02 1.16
N VAL A 326 6.39 0.03 0.75
CA VAL A 326 7.11 1.29 0.50
C VAL A 326 7.72 1.28 -0.90
N MET A 327 7.77 2.45 -1.52
CA MET A 327 8.54 2.74 -2.72
C MET A 327 9.36 4.00 -2.51
N SER A 328 10.63 3.99 -2.91
CA SER A 328 11.48 5.17 -2.87
C SER A 328 12.19 5.40 -4.19
N THR A 329 12.41 6.66 -4.53
CA THR A 329 13.32 7.06 -5.61
C THR A 329 13.99 8.37 -5.23
N ALA A 330 15.18 8.62 -5.79
CA ALA A 330 15.90 9.86 -5.58
C ALA A 330 16.41 10.43 -6.90
N SER A 331 16.44 11.75 -7.01
CA SER A 331 17.06 12.49 -8.10
C SER A 331 18.28 13.26 -7.58
N LEU A 332 19.42 13.05 -8.23
CA LEU A 332 20.68 13.75 -7.96
C LEU A 332 20.93 14.90 -8.96
N SER A 333 19.85 15.48 -9.50
CA SER A 333 19.93 16.57 -10.48
C SER A 333 20.48 17.89 -9.90
N ASP A 334 20.55 18.02 -8.59
CA ASP A 334 21.14 19.17 -7.88
C ASP A 334 22.51 18.75 -7.33
N THR A 335 23.52 19.60 -7.44
CA THR A 335 24.89 19.32 -6.96
C THR A 335 25.03 19.41 -5.44
N THR A 336 24.02 19.92 -4.73
CA THR A 336 24.02 20.15 -3.28
C THR A 336 23.02 19.30 -2.50
N LYS A 337 21.97 18.77 -3.14
CA LYS A 337 20.90 17.98 -2.47
C LYS A 337 20.40 16.80 -3.32
N ALA A 338 20.08 15.69 -2.67
CA ALA A 338 19.29 14.61 -3.27
C ALA A 338 17.82 14.87 -3.02
N LYS A 339 17.02 15.01 -4.10
CA LYS A 339 15.57 15.08 -3.98
C LYS A 339 15.01 13.68 -3.84
N CYS A 340 14.37 13.38 -2.73
CA CYS A 340 13.86 12.06 -2.41
C CYS A 340 12.33 12.05 -2.49
N LEU A 341 11.81 10.98 -3.06
CA LEU A 341 10.38 10.74 -3.17
C LEU A 341 10.07 9.37 -2.58
N LEU A 342 9.07 9.34 -1.70
CA LEU A 342 8.73 8.17 -0.91
C LEU A 342 7.23 7.91 -0.95
N GLY A 343 6.81 6.84 -1.64
CA GLY A 343 5.44 6.34 -1.63
C GLY A 343 5.26 5.31 -0.52
N ILE A 344 4.22 5.46 0.29
CA ILE A 344 3.86 4.54 1.36
C ILE A 344 2.37 4.17 1.22
N GLY A 345 2.09 2.88 1.27
CA GLY A 345 0.73 2.33 1.37
C GLY A 345 0.59 1.52 2.65
N ILE A 346 -0.38 1.87 3.52
CA ILE A 346 -0.66 1.16 4.78
C ILE A 346 -2.14 0.80 4.84
N ASN A 347 -2.46 -0.48 5.07
CA ASN A 347 -3.84 -0.92 5.26
C ASN A 347 -4.38 -0.45 6.62
N VAL A 348 -5.31 0.50 6.62
CA VAL A 348 -5.85 1.09 7.86
C VAL A 348 -7.28 0.60 8.10
N ALA A 349 -8.21 0.95 7.23
CA ALA A 349 -9.64 0.67 7.35
C ALA A 349 -10.18 -0.21 6.19
N ASN A 350 -9.31 -0.70 5.31
CA ASN A 350 -9.67 -1.56 4.19
C ASN A 350 -9.59 -3.05 4.60
N LEU A 351 -10.72 -3.67 4.89
CA LEU A 351 -10.79 -5.09 5.30
C LEU A 351 -10.30 -6.10 4.24
N PHE A 352 -10.13 -5.63 3.00
CA PHE A 352 -9.66 -6.40 1.85
C PHE A 352 -8.60 -5.57 1.09
N PRO A 353 -7.74 -6.19 0.26
CA PRO A 353 -7.64 -7.62 -0.05
C PRO A 353 -6.76 -8.45 0.92
N THR A 354 -6.30 -7.86 2.03
CA THR A 354 -5.54 -8.53 3.11
C THR A 354 -6.07 -8.10 4.48
N THR A 355 -5.25 -8.07 5.53
CA THR A 355 -5.63 -7.49 6.84
C THR A 355 -5.37 -5.98 6.87
N CYS A 356 -5.98 -5.29 7.84
CA CYS A 356 -5.78 -3.85 8.11
C CYS A 356 -5.72 -3.55 9.61
N LEU A 357 -5.24 -2.35 9.97
CA LEU A 357 -5.13 -1.90 11.37
C LEU A 357 -6.47 -1.99 12.12
N HIS A 358 -7.57 -1.58 11.49
CA HIS A 358 -8.90 -1.57 12.12
C HIS A 358 -9.36 -2.97 12.49
N GLU A 359 -9.14 -3.95 11.61
CA GLU A 359 -9.46 -5.35 11.88
C GLU A 359 -8.65 -5.88 13.07
N ILE A 360 -7.36 -5.54 13.14
CA ILE A 360 -6.48 -5.96 14.23
C ILE A 360 -6.97 -5.37 15.57
N ILE A 361 -7.28 -4.08 15.61
CA ILE A 361 -7.80 -3.40 16.80
C ILE A 361 -9.13 -4.04 17.25
N GLN A 362 -10.07 -4.27 16.31
CA GLN A 362 -11.37 -4.86 16.61
C GLN A 362 -11.25 -6.30 17.15
N ARG A 363 -10.28 -7.08 16.68
CA ARG A 363 -10.03 -8.43 17.23
C ARG A 363 -9.40 -8.39 18.63
N CYS A 364 -8.60 -7.37 18.92
CA CYS A 364 -8.07 -7.14 20.28
C CYS A 364 -9.15 -6.69 21.27
N TYR A 365 -10.24 -6.05 20.81
CA TYR A 365 -11.21 -5.41 21.68
C TYR A 365 -12.65 -5.88 21.42
N ALA A 366 -13.26 -6.54 22.41
CA ALA A 366 -14.64 -7.02 22.31
C ALA A 366 -15.70 -5.89 22.35
N ASN A 367 -15.32 -4.66 22.74
CA ASN A 367 -16.26 -3.56 22.90
C ASN A 367 -16.37 -2.71 21.63
N LYS A 368 -17.56 -2.61 21.05
CA LYS A 368 -17.81 -2.01 19.72
C LYS A 368 -17.78 -0.48 19.66
N ASN A 369 -17.58 0.22 20.79
CA ASN A 369 -17.75 1.68 20.91
C ASN A 369 -16.43 2.47 20.93
N VAL A 370 -15.32 1.89 20.48
CA VAL A 370 -14.02 2.57 20.44
C VAL A 370 -13.89 3.40 19.18
N GLU A 371 -13.52 4.67 19.32
CA GLU A 371 -13.23 5.54 18.18
C GLU A 371 -11.94 5.09 17.48
N MET A 372 -12.08 4.65 16.23
CA MET A 372 -10.98 4.07 15.44
C MET A 372 -10.06 5.17 14.90
N PRO A 373 -8.76 4.89 14.75
CA PRO A 373 -7.84 5.90 14.24
C PRO A 373 -8.15 6.20 12.77
N SER A 374 -8.29 7.47 12.41
CA SER A 374 -8.53 7.86 11.03
C SER A 374 -7.32 7.59 10.15
N VAL A 375 -7.55 7.41 8.84
CA VAL A 375 -6.46 7.28 7.84
C VAL A 375 -5.50 8.47 7.93
N ALA A 376 -6.05 9.67 8.10
CA ALA A 376 -5.30 10.91 8.29
C ALA A 376 -4.35 10.86 9.50
N THR A 377 -4.82 10.36 10.65
CA THR A 377 -4.00 10.16 11.86
C THR A 377 -2.81 9.25 11.59
N VAL A 378 -3.04 8.11 10.90
CA VAL A 378 -1.97 7.15 10.59
C VAL A 378 -0.91 7.78 9.69
N ILE A 379 -1.31 8.55 8.67
CA ILE A 379 -0.37 9.24 7.77
C ILE A 379 0.44 10.28 8.56
N GLY A 380 -0.21 11.13 9.34
CA GLY A 380 0.45 12.18 10.12
C GLY A 380 1.50 11.60 11.08
N ARG A 381 1.14 10.57 11.87
CA ARG A 381 2.09 9.91 12.77
C ARG A 381 3.25 9.23 12.04
N THR A 382 2.97 8.60 10.90
CA THR A 382 4.02 7.97 10.08
C THR A 382 5.05 9.00 9.62
N ILE A 383 4.59 10.19 9.19
CA ILE A 383 5.49 11.27 8.76
C ILE A 383 6.32 11.80 9.94
N CYS A 384 5.73 11.96 11.13
CA CYS A 384 6.48 12.37 12.32
C CYS A 384 7.58 11.38 12.70
N HIS A 385 7.27 10.08 12.76
CA HIS A 385 8.28 9.05 13.04
C HIS A 385 9.36 9.03 11.97
N LEU A 386 8.98 9.16 10.69
CA LEU A 386 9.93 9.21 9.58
C LEU A 386 10.87 10.41 9.67
N GLU A 387 10.37 11.61 9.96
CA GLU A 387 11.21 12.80 10.08
C GLU A 387 12.22 12.67 11.24
N ASN A 388 11.78 12.12 12.37
CA ASN A 388 12.68 11.84 13.50
C ASN A 388 13.78 10.85 13.13
N LEU A 389 13.45 9.80 12.37
CA LEU A 389 14.41 8.81 11.89
C LEU A 389 15.38 9.39 10.85
N ILE A 390 14.90 10.26 9.95
CA ILE A 390 15.76 10.99 9.01
C ILE A 390 16.73 11.89 9.80
N GLY A 391 16.25 12.62 10.80
CA GLY A 391 17.11 13.45 11.64
C GLY A 391 18.14 12.65 12.45
N GLN A 392 17.81 11.45 12.92
CA GLN A 392 18.77 10.52 13.55
C GLN A 392 19.85 10.08 12.55
N LEU A 393 19.43 9.75 11.33
CA LEU A 393 20.33 9.34 10.26
C LEU A 393 21.32 10.46 9.90
N GLU A 394 20.83 11.69 9.76
CA GLU A 394 21.64 12.87 9.46
C GLU A 394 22.66 13.21 10.56
N ARG A 395 22.40 12.81 11.82
CA ARG A 395 23.37 12.95 12.92
C ARG A 395 24.41 11.82 12.97
N GLY A 396 24.22 10.75 12.21
CA GLY A 396 25.13 9.60 12.18
C GLY A 396 24.76 8.47 13.15
N ASP A 397 23.53 8.45 13.67
CA ASP A 397 23.03 7.44 14.63
C ASP A 397 22.72 6.08 13.94
N MET A 398 23.51 5.69 12.93
CA MET A 398 23.30 4.53 12.07
C MET A 398 23.22 3.21 12.83
N LYS A 399 24.01 3.07 13.90
CA LYS A 399 24.03 1.87 14.74
C LYS A 399 22.66 1.61 15.37
N ASP A 400 22.01 2.66 15.86
CA ASP A 400 20.69 2.56 16.49
C ASP A 400 19.60 2.33 15.44
N ILE A 401 19.69 2.98 14.27
CA ILE A 401 18.78 2.74 13.14
C ILE A 401 18.83 1.27 12.69
N LYS A 402 20.03 0.71 12.50
CA LYS A 402 20.20 -0.71 12.15
C LYS A 402 19.62 -1.63 13.21
N LYS A 403 19.83 -1.29 14.49
CA LYS A 403 19.29 -2.06 15.61
C LYS A 403 17.76 -2.02 15.59
N LEU A 404 17.15 -0.85 15.44
CA LEU A 404 15.68 -0.71 15.32
C LEU A 404 15.14 -1.55 14.16
N TYR A 405 15.77 -1.45 12.97
CA TYR A 405 15.37 -2.21 11.80
C TYR A 405 15.43 -3.73 12.03
N THR A 406 16.57 -4.23 12.52
CA THR A 406 16.81 -5.67 12.73
C THR A 406 16.07 -6.25 13.94
N GLN A 407 15.66 -5.44 14.91
CA GLN A 407 14.75 -5.88 15.99
C GLN A 407 13.32 -6.06 15.46
N SER A 408 12.91 -5.23 14.51
CA SER A 408 11.59 -5.25 13.91
C SER A 408 11.47 -6.18 12.70
N TRP A 409 12.52 -6.81 12.18
CA TRP A 409 12.41 -7.66 10.99
C TRP A 409 12.01 -9.12 11.30
N MET A 410 11.74 -9.91 10.25
CA MET A 410 11.37 -11.33 10.37
C MET A 410 12.47 -12.32 9.96
N HIS A 411 13.71 -11.86 9.75
CA HIS A 411 14.75 -12.66 9.07
C HIS A 411 15.86 -13.20 9.99
N SER A 412 15.80 -12.94 11.29
CA SER A 412 16.82 -13.40 12.25
C SER A 412 16.99 -14.92 12.23
N GLY A 413 18.21 -15.39 11.95
CA GLY A 413 18.56 -16.82 11.96
C GLY A 413 17.90 -17.65 10.85
N GLN A 414 17.25 -17.00 9.89
CA GLN A 414 16.58 -17.70 8.80
C GLN A 414 17.62 -18.30 7.84
N ARG A 415 17.40 -19.57 7.46
CA ARG A 415 18.11 -20.21 6.36
C ARG A 415 17.31 -20.02 5.08
N ILE A 416 18.00 -19.59 4.03
CA ILE A 416 17.45 -19.30 2.72
C ILE A 416 18.29 -19.97 1.64
N LYS A 417 17.69 -20.27 0.49
CA LYS A 417 18.44 -20.58 -0.73
C LYS A 417 18.60 -19.32 -1.56
N ALA A 418 19.81 -18.79 -1.66
CA ALA A 418 20.11 -17.63 -2.50
C ALA A 418 20.54 -18.07 -3.91
N MET A 419 20.04 -17.39 -4.94
CA MET A 419 20.52 -17.57 -6.32
C MET A 419 21.85 -16.83 -6.51
N CYS A 420 22.95 -17.56 -6.64
CA CYS A 420 24.30 -17.05 -6.86
C CYS A 420 24.86 -17.64 -8.16
N LYS A 421 25.18 -16.79 -9.16
CA LYS A 421 25.74 -17.23 -10.46
C LYS A 421 24.95 -18.37 -11.12
N ASP A 422 23.61 -18.24 -11.14
CA ASP A 422 22.65 -19.24 -11.67
C ASP A 422 22.57 -20.58 -10.89
N GLU A 423 23.18 -20.68 -9.71
CA GLU A 423 23.04 -21.83 -8.80
C GLU A 423 22.38 -21.43 -7.48
N PHE A 424 21.61 -22.34 -6.88
CA PHE A 424 21.03 -22.13 -5.55
C PHE A 424 22.00 -22.56 -4.46
N VAL A 425 22.39 -21.63 -3.62
CA VAL A 425 23.27 -21.87 -2.47
C VAL A 425 22.51 -21.67 -1.17
N GLU A 426 22.63 -22.63 -0.25
CA GLU A 426 22.08 -22.52 1.11
C GLU A 426 22.87 -21.48 1.92
N CYS A 427 22.18 -20.49 2.46
CA CYS A 427 22.75 -19.39 3.21
C CYS A 427 22.00 -19.15 4.52
N ALA A 428 22.72 -18.77 5.58
CA ALA A 428 22.14 -18.25 6.81
C ALA A 428 22.16 -16.72 6.79
N ILE A 429 21.02 -16.09 7.05
CA ILE A 429 20.93 -14.62 7.16
C ILE A 429 21.65 -14.14 8.42
N LEU A 430 22.57 -13.19 8.26
CA LEU A 430 23.35 -12.60 9.34
C LEU A 430 22.84 -11.24 9.79
N GLY A 431 22.24 -10.46 8.88
CA GLY A 431 21.91 -9.06 9.17
C GLY A 431 21.77 -8.24 7.90
N VAL A 432 21.95 -6.93 8.06
CA VAL A 432 22.13 -6.00 6.95
C VAL A 432 23.48 -5.29 7.06
N ASP A 433 24.05 -4.86 5.94
CA ASP A 433 25.30 -4.11 5.89
C ASP A 433 25.12 -2.62 6.21
N ASP A 434 26.19 -1.84 6.04
CA ASP A 434 26.15 -0.39 6.20
C ASP A 434 25.19 0.30 5.23
N PHE A 435 24.92 -0.30 4.07
CA PHE A 435 24.00 0.20 3.05
C PHE A 435 22.58 -0.40 3.15
N GLY A 436 22.30 -1.25 4.14
CA GLY A 436 20.99 -1.91 4.26
C GLY A 436 20.83 -3.14 3.35
N TYR A 437 21.90 -3.59 2.68
CA TYR A 437 21.86 -4.81 1.88
C TYR A 437 21.88 -6.04 2.78
N LEU A 438 21.17 -7.09 2.37
CA LEU A 438 21.03 -8.29 3.18
C LEU A 438 22.35 -9.06 3.18
N LYS A 439 22.94 -9.24 4.36
CA LYS A 439 24.13 -10.08 4.57
C LYS A 439 23.70 -11.49 4.89
N ALA A 440 24.23 -12.44 4.16
CA ALA A 440 24.08 -13.87 4.42
C ALA A 440 25.44 -14.56 4.35
N MET A 441 25.51 -15.77 4.89
CA MET A 441 26.71 -16.60 4.85
C MET A 441 26.34 -17.98 4.32
N THR A 442 27.06 -18.45 3.32
CA THR A 442 26.87 -19.79 2.76
C THR A 442 27.12 -20.85 3.84
N VAL A 443 26.28 -21.89 3.87
CA VAL A 443 26.40 -22.98 4.85
C VAL A 443 27.58 -23.90 4.53
N GLU A 444 27.99 -23.99 3.27
CA GLU A 444 29.01 -24.94 2.80
C GLU A 444 30.44 -24.52 3.15
N ASN A 445 30.85 -23.31 2.77
CA ASN A 445 32.23 -22.82 2.92
C ASN A 445 32.37 -21.58 3.81
N GLY A 446 31.26 -21.07 4.38
CA GLY A 446 31.27 -19.89 5.25
C GLY A 446 31.56 -18.57 4.53
N GLU A 447 31.46 -18.51 3.20
CA GLU A 447 31.64 -17.29 2.42
C GLU A 447 30.48 -16.30 2.64
N SER A 448 30.82 -15.01 2.66
CA SER A 448 29.84 -13.93 2.78
C SER A 448 29.17 -13.65 1.45
N VAL A 449 27.83 -13.52 1.48
CA VAL A 449 26.98 -13.16 0.34
C VAL A 449 26.22 -11.89 0.68
N THR A 450 26.25 -10.92 -0.22
CA THR A 450 25.48 -9.67 -0.10
C THR A 450 24.40 -9.64 -1.16
N LEU A 451 23.14 -9.44 -0.76
CA LEU A 451 21.98 -9.43 -1.65
C LEU A 451 21.38 -8.02 -1.73
N LEU A 452 21.24 -7.52 -2.95
CA LEU A 452 20.75 -6.16 -3.23
C LEU A 452 19.20 -6.11 -3.28
N PRO A 453 18.57 -5.02 -2.80
CA PRO A 453 17.12 -4.81 -2.80
C PRO A 453 16.47 -4.98 -4.18
N ASP A 454 17.03 -4.41 -5.23
CA ASP A 454 16.33 -4.23 -6.52
C ASP A 454 16.51 -5.42 -7.47
N GLY A 455 17.42 -6.33 -7.15
CA GLY A 455 17.65 -7.56 -7.90
C GLY A 455 17.10 -8.81 -7.24
N ASN A 456 16.57 -8.77 -6.00
CA ASN A 456 16.24 -9.98 -5.25
C ASN A 456 14.82 -9.97 -4.68
N LEU A 457 14.15 -11.13 -4.73
CA LEU A 457 12.86 -11.38 -4.09
C LEU A 457 13.01 -12.48 -3.04
N ILE A 458 12.62 -12.19 -1.79
CA ILE A 458 12.49 -13.22 -0.75
C ILE A 458 11.10 -13.87 -0.84
N ASP A 459 11.06 -15.16 -1.15
CA ASP A 459 9.88 -16.01 -1.02
C ASP A 459 9.92 -16.72 0.34
N MET A 460 8.97 -16.37 1.21
CA MET A 460 8.90 -16.91 2.57
C MET A 460 8.35 -18.33 2.61
N ALA A 461 7.50 -18.72 1.65
CA ALA A 461 6.89 -20.05 1.61
C ALA A 461 7.93 -21.09 1.18
N SER A 462 8.71 -20.78 0.15
CA SER A 462 9.79 -21.67 -0.33
C SER A 462 11.13 -21.45 0.39
N ARG A 463 11.25 -20.38 1.21
CA ARG A 463 12.51 -19.95 1.85
C ARG A 463 13.62 -19.72 0.83
N THR A 464 13.28 -19.13 -0.31
CA THR A 464 14.25 -18.84 -1.38
C THR A 464 14.43 -17.34 -1.56
N VAL A 465 15.61 -16.94 -2.02
CA VAL A 465 15.89 -15.60 -2.54
C VAL A 465 16.22 -15.74 -4.01
N ILE A 466 15.32 -15.24 -4.84
CA ILE A 466 15.38 -15.37 -6.29
C ILE A 466 15.85 -14.04 -6.87
N SER A 467 16.87 -14.10 -7.73
CA SER A 467 17.28 -12.94 -8.51
C SER A 467 16.22 -12.64 -9.56
N ARG A 468 15.70 -11.42 -9.59
CA ARG A 468 14.84 -10.94 -10.68
C ARG A 468 15.76 -10.73 -11.88
N LYS A 469 15.64 -11.57 -12.92
CA LYS A 469 16.24 -11.28 -14.22
C LYS A 469 15.50 -10.07 -14.80
N ASP A 470 16.25 -9.04 -15.19
CA ASP A 470 15.75 -7.82 -15.82
C ASP A 470 14.98 -8.10 -17.13
#